data_AF-A0AAW0EZ22-F1
#
_entry.id   AF-A0AAW0EZ22-F1
#
_cell.length_a   1.000
_cell.length_b   1.000
_cell.length_c   1.000
_cell.angle_alpha   90.00
_cell.angle_beta   90.00
_cell.angle_gamma   90.00
#
_symmetry.space_group_name_H-M   'P 1'
#
loop_
_entity.id
_entity.type
_entity.pdbx_description
1 polymer ?
#
loop_
_entity_poly.entity_id
_entity_poly.type
_entity_poly.pdbx_seq_one_letter_code
_entity_poly.pdbx_strand_id
1 'polypeptide(L)'
;MPTRNSGAAPVGDSTVAAAASSTVSASPAPPVVVRVVSSAEDFASVFVPHGAPGGAAEEDALLLCYEHPGDGVTADALLDFQQAVTAAALQHGAGLRLFVWDCTSPSFAAARAQLDKSRGHPLLLIITRGAIADTVRGVPLVDVIATDVPRVCSRLASFQSSAKPARVVVSDAVGGAAAGAATERRLSVDVAKVVGMGKGLMAQRQPLYAEKFFVKALSTLDAVAADVDLLVASREDYDGSVAMCLAWAGLARLVQGTGVVENAYLERLDGRPELQCFCEEPLSDASRAMTTWHLMRGAPRTWSEAQDSETKLRAALSAAPDDTTSRSLLVVTLFLRGDLERAMTEALKLHVSGNAFGRLALTHMSAFLGPEHVLVRQLGIPELSEHTTS
;
A
#
# COMPACT_ATOMS: atom_id res chain seq x y z
N MET A 1 36.92 16.12 -64.27
CA MET A 1 38.30 15.75 -63.88
C MET A 1 38.92 16.88 -63.07
N PRO A 2 39.79 16.53 -62.11
CA PRO A 2 40.14 17.32 -60.93
C PRO A 2 41.48 18.06 -61.09
N THR A 3 41.76 18.99 -60.19
CA THR A 3 43.06 19.18 -59.51
C THR A 3 42.92 20.33 -58.51
N ARG A 4 43.69 20.47 -57.43
CA ARG A 4 44.43 19.60 -56.50
C ARG A 4 45.01 20.58 -55.48
N ASN A 5 45.02 20.19 -54.21
CA ASN A 5 45.70 20.84 -53.09
C ASN A 5 47.08 21.40 -53.41
N SER A 6 47.50 22.47 -52.73
CA SER A 6 48.41 22.38 -51.56
C SER A 6 48.84 23.75 -51.03
N GLY A 7 48.90 23.88 -49.70
CA GLY A 7 50.00 24.57 -49.03
C GLY A 7 49.64 25.60 -47.96
N ALA A 8 49.80 25.19 -46.69
CA ALA A 8 50.67 25.82 -45.67
C ALA A 8 49.99 25.98 -44.29
N ALA A 9 50.61 25.38 -43.28
CA ALA A 9 50.36 25.60 -41.84
C ALA A 9 50.77 27.02 -41.42
N PRO A 10 50.30 27.53 -40.27
CA PRO A 10 51.08 27.34 -39.04
C PRO A 10 50.28 27.25 -37.71
N VAL A 11 50.97 26.67 -36.71
CA VAL A 11 51.08 27.06 -35.29
C VAL A 11 49.80 27.33 -34.49
N GLY A 12 49.61 26.53 -33.44
CA GLY A 12 48.52 26.64 -32.50
C GLY A 12 48.60 27.85 -31.57
N ASP A 13 47.44 28.20 -31.03
CA ASP A 13 47.36 28.90 -29.76
C ASP A 13 46.10 28.45 -29.01
N SER A 14 46.27 28.32 -27.70
CA SER A 14 45.32 27.76 -26.77
C SER A 14 44.30 28.83 -26.36
N THR A 15 43.02 28.65 -26.68
CA THR A 15 41.95 29.45 -26.08
C THR A 15 40.82 28.54 -25.63
N VAL A 16 40.79 28.32 -24.31
CA VAL A 16 39.67 27.80 -23.55
C VAL A 16 38.53 28.82 -23.65
N ALA A 17 37.55 28.57 -24.51
CA ALA A 17 36.33 29.34 -24.57
C ALA A 17 35.24 28.62 -23.77
N ALA A 18 34.85 29.25 -22.67
CA ALA A 18 33.83 28.82 -21.74
C ALA A 18 32.49 28.57 -22.46
N ALA A 19 32.07 27.31 -22.49
CA ALA A 19 30.70 26.94 -22.83
C ALA A 19 29.83 27.20 -21.60
N ALA A 20 28.87 28.11 -21.77
CA ALA A 20 27.91 28.51 -20.76
C ALA A 20 27.14 27.30 -20.22
N SER A 21 27.44 26.92 -18.97
CA SER A 21 26.63 26.01 -18.17
C SER A 21 25.23 26.58 -18.02
N SER A 22 24.29 26.05 -18.81
CA SER A 22 22.87 26.23 -18.57
C SER A 22 22.46 25.27 -17.47
N THR A 23 22.81 25.61 -16.22
CA THR A 23 22.22 24.99 -15.03
C THR A 23 20.73 25.30 -15.03
N VAL A 24 19.92 24.33 -15.45
CA VAL A 24 18.49 24.33 -15.14
C VAL A 24 18.38 24.08 -13.65
N SER A 25 18.17 25.16 -12.89
CA SER A 25 17.84 25.10 -11.47
C SER A 25 16.61 24.20 -11.29
N ALA A 26 16.83 23.01 -10.74
CA ALA A 26 15.77 22.28 -10.07
C ALA A 26 15.27 23.22 -8.96
N SER A 27 14.00 23.63 -9.05
CA SER A 27 13.39 24.38 -7.95
C SER A 27 13.45 23.47 -6.72
N PRO A 28 14.11 23.89 -5.62
CA PRO A 28 14.17 23.09 -4.41
C PRO A 28 12.75 22.86 -3.90
N ALA A 29 12.48 21.66 -3.39
CA ALA A 29 11.29 21.41 -2.58
C ALA A 29 11.21 22.48 -1.47
N PRO A 30 10.02 23.00 -1.13
CA PRO A 30 9.90 24.03 -0.11
C PRO A 30 10.55 23.53 1.20
N PRO A 31 11.23 24.42 1.96
CA PRO A 31 11.86 24.04 3.22
C PRO A 31 10.81 23.47 4.18
N VAL A 32 11.21 22.45 4.98
CA VAL A 32 10.37 21.88 6.04
C VAL A 32 9.87 23.02 6.93
N VAL A 33 8.54 23.19 6.98
CA VAL A 33 7.93 24.25 7.79
C VAL A 33 7.90 23.78 9.24
N VAL A 34 8.68 24.45 10.10
CA VAL A 34 8.68 24.22 11.54
C VAL A 34 7.63 25.10 12.21
N ARG A 35 6.73 24.49 13.01
CA ARG A 35 5.70 25.19 13.79
C ARG A 35 5.80 24.83 15.26
N VAL A 36 5.64 25.84 16.11
CA VAL A 36 5.56 25.63 17.57
C VAL A 36 4.09 25.49 17.96
N VAL A 37 3.76 24.45 18.70
CA VAL A 37 2.42 24.24 19.23
C VAL A 37 2.30 25.03 20.53
N SER A 38 1.50 26.10 20.52
CA SER A 38 1.33 27.01 21.66
C SER A 38 -0.08 26.99 22.25
N SER A 39 -1.05 26.45 21.51
CA SER A 39 -2.47 26.41 21.88
C SER A 39 -3.11 25.06 21.55
N ALA A 40 -4.33 24.84 22.06
CA ALA A 40 -5.11 23.66 21.71
C ALA A 40 -5.54 23.64 20.23
N GLU A 41 -5.71 24.82 19.62
CA GLU A 41 -6.01 24.96 18.20
C GLU A 41 -4.80 24.58 17.34
N ASP A 42 -3.59 25.00 17.72
CA ASP A 42 -2.35 24.57 17.07
C ASP A 42 -2.20 23.04 17.15
N PHE A 43 -2.49 22.46 18.32
CA PHE A 43 -2.43 21.02 18.52
C PHE A 43 -3.44 20.27 17.64
N ALA A 44 -4.67 20.76 17.53
CA ALA A 44 -5.67 20.20 16.62
C ALA A 44 -5.23 20.27 15.16
N SER A 45 -4.55 21.37 14.76
CA SER A 45 -4.06 21.58 13.39
C SER A 45 -3.01 20.56 12.93
N VAL A 46 -2.33 19.91 13.88
CA VAL A 46 -1.38 18.81 13.61
C VAL A 46 -2.07 17.64 12.92
N PHE A 47 -3.32 17.36 13.30
CA PHE A 47 -4.09 16.21 12.83
C PHE A 47 -5.02 16.55 11.65
N VAL A 48 -5.08 17.81 11.22
CA VAL A 48 -5.87 18.20 10.06
C VAL A 48 -5.10 17.86 8.78
N PRO A 49 -5.65 17.01 7.88
CA PRO A 49 -5.07 16.77 6.57
C PRO A 49 -5.02 18.10 5.80
N HIS A 50 -3.82 18.55 5.41
CA HIS A 50 -3.68 19.75 4.59
C HIS A 50 -3.75 19.38 3.11
N GLY A 51 -4.86 19.76 2.47
CA GLY A 51 -5.05 19.66 1.03
C GLY A 51 -6.24 20.52 0.62
N ALA A 52 -6.01 21.57 -0.16
CA ALA A 52 -7.09 22.32 -0.80
C ALA A 52 -7.84 21.40 -1.79
N PRO A 53 -9.14 21.60 -2.03
CA PRO A 53 -9.84 20.95 -3.14
C PRO A 53 -9.27 21.53 -4.45
N GLY A 54 -8.18 20.95 -4.96
CA GLY A 54 -7.57 21.43 -6.21
C GLY A 54 -6.07 21.24 -6.43
N GLY A 55 -5.27 20.68 -5.50
CA GLY A 55 -3.94 20.16 -5.87
C GLY A 55 -2.71 20.63 -5.09
N ALA A 56 -2.71 20.49 -3.76
CA ALA A 56 -1.46 20.38 -3.00
C ALA A 56 -1.45 19.05 -2.25
N ALA A 57 -0.31 18.36 -2.24
CA ALA A 57 -0.15 17.04 -1.64
C ALA A 57 -0.48 17.06 -0.14
N GLU A 58 -1.09 15.98 0.36
CA GLU A 58 -1.28 15.76 1.79
C GLU A 58 0.09 15.61 2.45
N GLU A 59 0.55 16.64 3.18
CA GLU A 59 1.84 16.60 3.88
C GLU A 59 1.71 15.90 5.23
N ASP A 60 2.50 14.83 5.41
CA ASP A 60 2.66 14.14 6.69
C ASP A 60 3.35 15.05 7.72
N ALA A 61 3.20 14.73 9.01
CA ALA A 61 3.71 15.57 10.09
C ALA A 61 4.53 14.76 11.09
N LEU A 62 5.60 15.38 11.58
CA LEU A 62 6.32 14.94 12.77
C LEU A 62 5.97 15.88 13.91
N LEU A 63 5.61 15.35 15.07
CA LEU A 63 5.37 16.14 16.27
C LEU A 63 6.32 15.69 17.38
N LEU A 64 7.25 16.57 17.76
CA LEU A 64 8.12 16.37 18.91
C LEU A 64 7.44 16.96 20.17
N CYS A 65 7.07 16.08 21.09
CA CYS A 65 6.52 16.42 22.40
C CYS A 65 7.62 16.32 23.46
N TYR A 66 7.90 17.40 24.19
CA TYR A 66 8.90 17.39 25.26
C TYR A 66 8.48 18.26 26.45
N GLU A 67 9.06 17.98 27.62
CA GLU A 67 8.90 18.74 28.85
C GLU A 67 10.22 19.39 29.23
N HIS A 68 10.23 20.71 29.42
CA HIS A 68 11.41 21.45 29.87
C HIS A 68 11.29 21.77 31.37
N PRO A 69 12.33 21.51 32.19
CA PRO A 69 13.62 20.88 31.88
C PRO A 69 13.62 19.34 31.96
N GLY A 70 12.46 18.72 32.23
CA GLY A 70 12.34 17.32 32.64
C GLY A 70 12.90 16.28 31.67
N ASP A 71 12.86 16.53 30.36
CA ASP A 71 13.30 15.59 29.33
C ASP A 71 14.75 15.81 28.86
N GLY A 72 15.50 16.73 29.50
CA GLY A 72 16.89 17.03 29.12
C GLY A 72 17.05 17.71 27.76
N VAL A 73 15.97 18.24 27.19
CA VAL A 73 15.94 18.93 25.91
C VAL A 73 16.38 20.39 26.08
N THR A 74 17.49 20.76 25.45
CA THR A 74 18.02 22.13 25.41
C THR A 74 17.61 22.86 24.13
N ALA A 75 17.74 24.20 24.12
CA ALA A 75 17.51 24.99 22.91
C ALA A 75 18.43 24.57 21.74
N ASP A 76 19.70 24.28 22.04
CA ASP A 76 20.67 23.81 21.04
C ASP A 76 20.26 22.43 20.49
N ALA A 77 19.83 21.50 21.35
CA ALA A 77 19.38 20.18 20.90
C ALA A 77 18.09 20.24 20.04
N LEU A 78 17.21 21.21 20.29
CA LEU A 78 16.04 21.46 19.44
C LEU A 78 16.45 22.03 18.08
N LEU A 79 17.46 22.90 18.05
CA LEU A 79 18.01 23.43 16.80
C LEU A 79 18.66 22.32 15.98
N ASP A 80 19.48 21.48 16.60
CA ASP A 80 20.10 20.31 15.98
C ASP A 80 19.06 19.34 15.43
N PHE A 81 17.99 19.10 16.20
CA PHE A 81 16.87 18.27 15.74
C PHE A 81 16.17 18.86 14.51
N GLN A 82 15.85 20.16 14.52
CA GLN A 82 15.22 20.83 13.37
C GLN A 82 16.12 20.78 12.13
N GLN A 83 17.43 21.01 12.31
CA GLN A 83 18.40 20.92 11.23
C GLN A 83 18.52 19.50 10.70
N ALA A 84 18.56 18.49 11.58
CA ALA A 84 18.63 17.09 11.19
C ALA A 84 17.38 16.64 10.42
N VAL A 85 16.18 17.02 10.88
CA VAL A 85 14.93 16.72 10.17
C VAL A 85 14.90 17.41 8.81
N THR A 86 15.30 18.68 8.74
CA THR A 86 15.35 19.43 7.47
C THR A 86 16.36 18.83 6.51
N ALA A 87 17.57 18.49 6.98
CA ALA A 87 18.61 17.87 6.19
C ALA A 87 18.20 16.47 5.70
N ALA A 88 17.62 15.64 6.58
CA ALA A 88 17.14 14.30 6.22
C ALA A 88 15.95 14.37 5.24
N ALA A 89 15.01 15.29 5.46
CA ALA A 89 13.89 15.49 4.54
C ALA A 89 14.37 15.96 3.15
N LEU A 90 15.33 16.88 3.09
CA LEU A 90 15.96 17.32 1.83
C LEU A 90 16.76 16.19 1.16
N GLN A 91 17.53 15.43 1.95
CA GLN A 91 18.37 14.33 1.46
C GLN A 91 17.51 13.21 0.86
N HIS A 92 16.39 12.88 1.50
CA HIS A 92 15.52 11.79 1.07
C HIS A 92 14.37 12.25 0.16
N GLY A 93 14.13 13.56 0.02
CA GLY A 93 13.01 14.11 -0.75
C GLY A 93 11.65 13.91 -0.08
N ALA A 94 11.59 13.89 1.26
CA ALA A 94 10.34 13.78 2.01
C ALA A 94 9.67 15.16 2.18
N GLY A 95 8.39 15.27 1.83
CA GLY A 95 7.53 16.40 2.15
C GLY A 95 6.87 16.19 3.51
N LEU A 96 7.33 16.92 4.54
CA LEU A 96 6.76 16.81 5.88
C LEU A 96 6.71 18.17 6.57
N ARG A 97 5.79 18.27 7.53
CA ARG A 97 5.69 19.40 8.48
C ARG A 97 6.31 18.99 9.81
N LEU A 98 7.06 19.89 10.43
CA LEU A 98 7.63 19.66 11.74
C LEU A 98 6.89 20.49 12.79
N PHE A 99 6.36 19.84 13.80
CA PHE A 99 5.76 20.46 14.97
C PHE A 99 6.61 20.21 16.20
N VAL A 100 6.81 21.25 16.99
CA VAL A 100 7.56 21.20 18.24
C VAL A 100 6.65 21.69 19.35
N TRP A 101 6.47 20.88 20.39
CA TRP A 101 5.52 21.14 21.45
C TRP A 101 6.15 20.96 22.83
N ASP A 102 6.32 22.08 23.53
CA ASP A 102 6.60 22.09 24.96
C ASP A 102 5.29 21.80 25.72
N CYS A 103 5.16 20.57 26.21
CA CYS A 103 3.97 20.11 26.91
C CYS A 103 4.08 20.25 28.43
N THR A 104 5.03 21.04 28.95
CA THR A 104 5.25 21.24 30.40
C THR A 104 3.99 21.77 31.10
N SER A 105 3.24 22.65 30.42
CA SER A 105 2.05 23.30 30.99
C SER A 105 1.00 22.28 31.50
N PRO A 106 0.43 22.51 32.70
CA PRO A 106 -0.59 21.62 33.27
C PRO A 106 -1.87 21.56 32.44
N SER A 107 -2.13 22.59 31.60
CA SER A 107 -3.26 22.62 30.66
C SER A 107 -3.25 21.45 29.67
N PHE A 108 -2.09 20.83 29.44
CA PHE A 108 -1.91 19.70 28.53
C PHE A 108 -1.77 18.35 29.25
N ALA A 109 -2.09 18.26 30.55
CA ALA A 109 -2.00 17.02 31.31
C ALA A 109 -2.83 15.87 30.71
N ALA A 110 -4.06 16.17 30.25
CA ALA A 110 -4.92 15.18 29.61
C ALA A 110 -4.34 14.68 28.28
N ALA A 111 -3.80 15.58 27.46
CA ALA A 111 -3.18 15.23 26.18
C ALA A 111 -1.89 14.40 26.37
N ARG A 112 -1.06 14.75 27.36
CA ARG A 112 0.13 13.94 27.74
C ARG A 112 -0.25 12.53 28.18
N ALA A 113 -1.32 12.41 28.98
CA ALA A 113 -1.80 11.11 29.45
C ALA A 113 -2.35 10.27 28.29
N GLN A 114 -3.11 10.85 27.38
CA GLN A 114 -3.64 10.13 26.20
C GLN A 114 -2.54 9.69 25.23
N LEU A 115 -1.45 10.45 25.13
CA LEU A 115 -0.30 10.12 24.29
C LEU A 115 0.69 9.17 24.97
N ASP A 116 0.43 8.71 26.19
CA ASP A 116 1.31 7.88 27.01
C ASP A 116 2.75 8.45 27.11
N LYS A 117 2.87 9.77 27.26
CA LYS A 117 4.17 10.44 27.36
C LYS A 117 4.86 10.06 28.67
N SER A 118 5.99 9.36 28.56
CA SER A 118 6.85 9.02 29.71
C SER A 118 7.63 10.24 30.19
N ARG A 119 7.76 10.40 31.52
CA ARG A 119 8.59 11.44 32.13
C ARG A 119 10.07 11.17 31.84
N GLY A 120 10.83 12.22 31.53
CA GLY A 120 12.29 12.14 31.40
C GLY A 120 12.80 11.86 29.99
N HIS A 121 11.92 11.61 29.02
CA HIS A 121 12.28 11.34 27.63
C HIS A 121 11.33 12.05 26.68
N PRO A 122 11.81 12.69 25.60
CA PRO A 122 10.94 13.23 24.58
C PRO A 122 10.13 12.12 23.89
N LEU A 123 9.03 12.51 23.27
CA LEU A 123 8.18 11.64 22.46
C LEU A 123 8.11 12.21 21.05
N LEU A 124 8.51 11.42 20.06
CA LEU A 124 8.30 11.77 18.66
C LEU A 124 7.08 11.02 18.14
N LEU A 125 6.10 11.76 17.62
CA LEU A 125 4.93 11.20 16.95
C LEU A 125 5.10 11.34 15.44
N ILE A 126 4.84 10.26 14.72
CA ILE A 126 4.79 10.22 13.27
C ILE A 126 3.33 10.21 12.88
N ILE A 127 2.86 11.31 12.29
CA ILE A 127 1.47 11.52 11.93
C ILE A 127 1.36 11.44 10.42
N THR A 128 0.58 10.47 9.94
CA THR A 128 0.29 10.31 8.51
C THR A 128 -1.19 10.51 8.26
N ARG A 129 -1.55 11.35 7.28
CA ARG A 129 -2.96 11.64 6.93
C ARG A 129 -3.85 12.00 8.13
N GLY A 130 -3.30 12.72 9.10
CA GLY A 130 -4.03 13.17 10.28
C GLY A 130 -4.22 12.13 11.40
N ALA A 131 -3.62 10.94 11.27
CA ALA A 131 -3.61 9.91 12.31
C ALA A 131 -2.19 9.60 12.79
N ILE A 132 -2.03 9.22 14.06
CA ILE A 132 -0.74 8.75 14.60
C ILE A 132 -0.46 7.38 14.00
N ALA A 133 0.57 7.29 13.17
CA ALA A 133 1.00 6.06 12.52
C ALA A 133 2.01 5.29 13.36
N ASP A 134 2.92 6.02 14.03
CA ASP A 134 3.98 5.43 14.83
C ASP A 134 4.49 6.43 15.89
N THR A 135 5.18 5.94 16.92
CA THR A 135 5.69 6.73 18.04
C THR A 135 7.05 6.25 18.51
N VAL A 136 8.01 7.17 18.68
CA VAL A 136 9.31 6.88 19.30
C VAL A 136 9.27 7.32 20.76
N ARG A 137 9.50 6.38 21.68
CA ARG A 137 9.30 6.53 23.13
C ARG A 137 10.54 6.10 23.90
N GLY A 138 10.82 6.78 25.00
CA GLY A 138 11.86 6.34 25.96
C GLY A 138 13.30 6.50 25.46
N VAL A 139 13.51 7.30 24.40
CA VAL A 139 14.80 7.50 23.76
C VAL A 139 15.22 8.97 23.92
N PRO A 140 16.49 9.27 24.28
CA PRO A 140 17.01 10.63 24.30
C PRO A 140 16.95 11.32 22.92
N LEU A 141 16.81 12.66 22.89
CA LEU A 141 16.68 13.40 21.63
C LEU A 141 17.86 13.20 20.69
N VAL A 142 19.08 13.05 21.23
CA VAL A 142 20.30 12.82 20.43
C VAL A 142 20.25 11.51 19.65
N ASP A 143 19.67 10.46 20.25
CA ASP A 143 19.56 9.14 19.62
C ASP A 143 18.43 9.14 18.57
N VAL A 144 17.33 9.87 18.84
CA VAL A 144 16.26 10.14 17.87
C VAL A 144 16.82 10.84 16.63
N ILE A 145 17.67 11.85 16.81
CA ILE A 145 18.35 12.56 15.71
C ILE A 145 19.22 11.60 14.89
N ALA A 146 20.03 10.77 15.55
CA ALA A 146 21.02 9.94 14.88
C ALA A 146 20.40 8.74 14.14
N THR A 147 19.30 8.18 14.67
CA THR A 147 18.78 6.88 14.21
C THR A 147 17.38 6.96 13.62
N ASP A 148 16.45 7.61 14.33
CA ASP A 148 15.04 7.60 13.94
C ASP A 148 14.74 8.64 12.86
N VAL A 149 15.29 9.85 12.94
CA VAL A 149 15.04 10.93 11.96
C VAL A 149 15.40 10.50 10.53
N PRO A 150 16.60 9.95 10.24
CA PRO A 150 16.93 9.47 8.88
C PRO A 150 16.04 8.30 8.46
N ARG A 151 15.76 7.36 9.36
CA ARG A 151 14.93 6.18 9.07
C ARG A 151 13.49 6.58 8.72
N VAL A 152 12.92 7.50 9.48
CA VAL A 152 11.57 8.02 9.31
C VAL A 152 11.49 8.86 8.04
N CYS A 153 12.44 9.76 7.80
CA CYS A 153 12.47 10.55 6.56
C CYS A 153 12.66 9.67 5.32
N SER A 154 13.49 8.62 5.39
CA SER A 154 13.65 7.64 4.31
C SER A 154 12.37 6.84 4.05
N ARG A 155 11.69 6.37 5.11
CA ARG A 155 10.40 5.68 4.98
C ARG A 155 9.28 6.59 4.48
N LEU A 156 9.15 7.79 5.04
CA LEU A 156 8.18 8.80 4.58
C LEU A 156 8.46 9.17 3.14
N ALA A 157 9.72 9.41 2.78
CA ALA A 157 10.11 9.56 1.39
C ALA A 157 9.73 8.33 0.57
N SER A 158 9.87 7.08 1.03
CA SER A 158 9.41 5.92 0.23
C SER A 158 7.89 5.89 0.02
N PHE A 159 7.10 6.38 0.99
CA PHE A 159 5.64 6.48 0.88
C PHE A 159 5.19 7.69 0.04
N GLN A 160 5.95 8.79 0.06
CA GLN A 160 5.66 10.05 -0.64
C GLN A 160 6.29 10.11 -2.04
N SER A 161 7.41 9.43 -2.24
CA SER A 161 8.08 9.18 -3.52
C SER A 161 7.42 8.05 -4.31
N SER A 162 6.17 7.70 -3.99
CA SER A 162 5.28 6.89 -4.84
C SER A 162 5.15 7.45 -6.27
N ALA A 163 5.67 8.66 -6.52
CA ALA A 163 6.08 9.16 -7.83
C ALA A 163 7.49 8.70 -8.25
N LYS A 164 7.74 7.39 -8.39
CA LYS A 164 8.88 6.91 -9.20
C LYS A 164 8.44 6.78 -10.67
N PRO A 165 9.21 7.29 -11.64
CA PRO A 165 8.81 7.33 -13.03
C PRO A 165 8.81 5.93 -13.63
N ALA A 166 7.63 5.40 -13.96
CA ALA A 166 7.52 4.34 -14.95
C ALA A 166 7.77 4.95 -16.34
N ARG A 167 8.79 4.47 -17.03
CA ARG A 167 9.13 4.94 -18.37
C ARG A 167 8.19 4.26 -19.37
N VAL A 168 7.06 4.91 -19.69
CA VAL A 168 6.22 4.46 -20.80
C VAL A 168 6.87 4.96 -22.10
N VAL A 169 7.58 4.07 -22.80
CA VAL A 169 7.92 4.30 -24.21
C VAL A 169 6.65 4.06 -25.01
N VAL A 170 5.89 5.13 -25.28
CA VAL A 170 4.84 5.06 -26.30
C VAL A 170 5.53 4.99 -27.65
N SER A 171 5.60 3.79 -28.22
CA SER A 171 5.92 3.64 -29.64
C SER A 171 4.67 4.00 -30.42
N ASP A 172 4.54 5.29 -30.80
CA ASP A 172 3.56 5.71 -31.81
C ASP A 172 4.03 5.19 -33.16
N ALA A 173 3.77 3.91 -33.40
CA ALA A 173 3.91 3.28 -34.70
C ALA A 173 2.60 3.42 -35.48
N VAL A 174 2.16 4.65 -35.80
CA VAL A 174 1.35 4.91 -37.00
C VAL A 174 1.60 6.32 -37.54
N GLY A 175 2.57 6.43 -38.44
CA GLY A 175 2.46 7.28 -39.65
C GLY A 175 2.73 8.78 -39.53
N GLY A 176 3.82 9.23 -40.17
CA GLY A 176 3.92 10.58 -40.74
C GLY A 176 5.17 11.34 -40.34
N ALA A 177 6.06 11.55 -41.31
CA ALA A 177 7.35 12.21 -41.17
C ALA A 177 7.28 13.63 -40.56
N ALA A 178 7.94 13.82 -39.41
CA ALA A 178 8.69 15.02 -39.05
C ALA A 178 9.56 14.72 -37.80
N ALA A 179 10.87 14.78 -37.95
CA ALA A 179 11.82 14.69 -36.84
C ALA A 179 11.75 15.97 -35.99
N GLY A 180 10.78 16.03 -35.08
CA GLY A 180 10.68 17.03 -34.02
C GLY A 180 10.87 16.31 -32.68
N ALA A 181 11.76 16.84 -31.83
CA ALA A 181 12.12 16.29 -30.53
C ALA A 181 10.88 15.81 -29.75
N ALA A 182 10.76 14.49 -29.59
CA ALA A 182 9.73 13.88 -28.77
C ALA A 182 9.94 14.32 -27.31
N THR A 183 9.20 15.34 -26.88
CA THR A 183 9.06 15.67 -25.46
C THR A 183 8.42 14.47 -24.77
N GLU A 184 9.25 13.64 -24.11
CA GLU A 184 8.84 12.58 -23.18
C GLU A 184 7.91 13.20 -22.12
N ARG A 185 6.59 13.09 -22.30
CA ARG A 185 5.62 13.39 -21.25
C ARG A 185 5.65 12.24 -20.25
N ARG A 186 6.44 12.41 -19.19
CA ARG A 186 6.52 11.48 -18.05
C ARG A 186 5.27 11.65 -17.20
N LEU A 187 4.38 10.66 -17.22
CA LEU A 187 3.23 10.56 -16.32
C LEU A 187 3.61 9.63 -15.17
N SER A 188 3.70 10.16 -13.95
CA SER A 188 3.87 9.33 -12.75
C SER A 188 2.52 8.73 -12.35
N VAL A 189 2.46 7.41 -12.23
CA VAL A 189 1.28 6.68 -11.75
C VAL A 189 1.61 6.14 -10.37
N ASP A 190 1.02 6.75 -9.35
CA ASP A 190 1.09 6.24 -7.98
C ASP A 190 0.25 4.96 -7.87
N VAL A 191 0.92 3.81 -7.91
CA VAL A 191 0.30 2.48 -7.84
C VAL A 191 -0.48 2.31 -6.53
N ALA A 192 0.05 2.80 -5.40
CA ALA A 192 -0.61 2.70 -4.10
C ALA A 192 -1.90 3.53 -4.06
N LYS A 193 -1.88 4.75 -4.62
CA LYS A 193 -3.07 5.59 -4.77
C LYS A 193 -4.09 4.98 -5.71
N VAL A 194 -3.66 4.44 -6.85
CA VAL A 194 -4.55 3.76 -7.81
C VAL A 194 -5.21 2.53 -7.17
N VAL A 195 -4.45 1.70 -6.46
CA VAL A 195 -4.98 0.57 -5.69
C VAL A 195 -5.93 1.05 -4.60
N GLY A 196 -5.59 2.11 -3.87
CA GLY A 196 -6.46 2.72 -2.85
C GLY A 196 -7.80 3.20 -3.42
N MET A 197 -7.78 3.87 -4.58
CA MET A 197 -9.00 4.25 -5.30
C MET A 197 -9.83 3.03 -5.69
N GLY A 198 -9.19 1.97 -6.20
CA GLY A 198 -9.84 0.69 -6.51
C GLY A 198 -10.52 0.06 -5.28
N LYS A 199 -9.81 -0.01 -4.14
CA LYS A 199 -10.38 -0.52 -2.87
C LYS A 199 -11.55 0.33 -2.39
N GLY A 200 -11.46 1.66 -2.52
CA GLY A 200 -12.57 2.57 -2.22
C GLY A 200 -13.81 2.31 -3.08
N LEU A 201 -13.63 2.06 -4.38
CA LEU A 201 -14.72 1.69 -5.28
C LEU A 201 -15.31 0.32 -4.98
N MET A 202 -14.49 -0.66 -4.58
CA MET A 202 -14.98 -1.96 -4.09
C MET A 202 -15.90 -1.78 -2.86
N ALA A 203 -15.49 -0.94 -1.91
CA ALA A 203 -16.31 -0.64 -0.73
C ALA A 203 -17.64 0.07 -1.08
N GLN A 204 -17.64 0.88 -2.14
CA GLN A 204 -18.84 1.53 -2.69
C GLN A 204 -19.70 0.61 -3.58
N ARG A 205 -19.39 -0.69 -3.62
CA ARG A 205 -20.05 -1.69 -4.50
C ARG A 205 -19.99 -1.34 -5.98
N GLN A 206 -18.86 -0.78 -6.42
CA GLN A 206 -18.58 -0.48 -7.82
C GLN A 206 -17.44 -1.36 -8.37
N PRO A 207 -17.59 -2.70 -8.39
CA PRO A 207 -16.49 -3.60 -8.71
C PRO A 207 -16.01 -3.48 -10.16
N LEU A 208 -16.91 -3.17 -11.11
CA LEU A 208 -16.58 -2.95 -12.52
C LEU A 208 -15.64 -1.76 -12.73
N TYR A 209 -15.83 -0.69 -11.95
CA TYR A 209 -14.94 0.47 -12.01
C TYR A 209 -13.65 0.21 -11.24
N ALA A 210 -13.73 -0.46 -10.09
CA ALA A 210 -12.58 -0.84 -9.29
C ALA A 210 -11.56 -1.69 -10.06
N GLU A 211 -12.04 -2.66 -10.84
CA GLU A 211 -11.20 -3.52 -11.68
C GLU A 211 -10.28 -2.70 -12.59
N LYS A 212 -10.79 -1.63 -13.22
CA LYS A 212 -10.01 -0.77 -14.11
C LYS A 212 -8.82 -0.12 -13.40
N PHE A 213 -8.98 0.24 -12.13
CA PHE A 213 -7.88 0.79 -11.33
C PHE A 213 -6.83 -0.29 -11.02
N PHE A 214 -7.26 -1.49 -10.62
CA PHE A 214 -6.32 -2.58 -10.34
C PHE A 214 -5.57 -3.04 -11.60
N VAL A 215 -6.24 -3.12 -12.76
CA VAL A 215 -5.61 -3.43 -14.04
C VAL A 215 -4.60 -2.35 -14.44
N LYS A 216 -4.94 -1.08 -14.23
CA LYS A 216 -4.01 0.03 -14.48
C LYS A 216 -2.77 -0.06 -13.57
N ALA A 217 -2.95 -0.34 -12.28
CA ALA A 217 -1.86 -0.57 -11.35
C ALA A 217 -0.98 -1.75 -11.78
N LEU A 218 -1.59 -2.88 -12.13
CA LEU A 218 -0.89 -4.08 -12.62
C LEU A 218 -0.09 -3.79 -13.89
N SER A 219 -0.67 -3.11 -14.87
CA SER A 219 0.03 -2.75 -16.12
C SER A 219 1.24 -1.84 -15.88
N THR A 220 1.18 -1.00 -14.83
CA THR A 220 2.29 -0.13 -14.44
C THR A 220 3.41 -0.96 -13.81
N LEU A 221 3.07 -1.92 -12.94
CA LEU A 221 4.03 -2.86 -12.34
C LEU A 221 4.69 -3.75 -13.40
N ASP A 222 3.90 -4.31 -14.32
CA ASP A 222 4.40 -5.15 -15.41
C ASP A 222 5.37 -4.38 -16.33
N ALA A 223 5.15 -3.08 -16.55
CA ALA A 223 6.03 -2.25 -17.36
C ALA A 223 7.40 -2.00 -16.71
N VAL A 224 7.49 -2.02 -15.37
CA VAL A 224 8.75 -1.83 -14.64
C VAL A 224 9.42 -3.14 -14.21
N ALA A 225 8.82 -4.30 -14.54
CA ALA A 225 9.25 -5.63 -14.11
C ALA A 225 10.72 -5.96 -14.46
N ALA A 226 11.21 -5.45 -15.60
CA ALA A 226 12.58 -5.64 -16.07
C ALA A 226 13.60 -4.72 -15.38
N ASP A 227 13.14 -3.60 -14.83
CA ASP A 227 13.99 -2.57 -14.23
C ASP A 227 14.02 -2.66 -12.68
N VAL A 228 13.32 -3.65 -12.09
CA VAL A 228 13.19 -3.79 -10.63
C VAL A 228 14.55 -3.87 -9.93
N ASP A 229 15.47 -4.66 -10.47
CA ASP A 229 16.82 -4.86 -9.89
C ASP A 229 17.67 -3.57 -9.94
N LEU A 230 17.34 -2.64 -10.84
CA LEU A 230 17.99 -1.34 -10.99
C LEU A 230 17.38 -0.26 -10.07
N LEU A 231 16.16 -0.47 -9.56
CA LEU A 231 15.35 0.55 -8.88
C LEU A 231 15.51 0.58 -7.35
N VAL A 232 16.46 -0.18 -6.79
CA VAL A 232 16.78 -0.28 -5.35
C VAL A 232 15.58 -0.77 -4.50
N ALA A 233 14.50 -1.23 -5.14
CA ALA A 233 13.38 -1.89 -4.47
C ALA A 233 13.74 -3.35 -4.23
N SER A 234 13.34 -3.92 -3.07
CA SER A 234 13.49 -5.36 -2.90
C SER A 234 12.58 -6.07 -3.90
N ARG A 235 13.06 -7.17 -4.48
CA ARG A 235 12.28 -7.98 -5.41
C ARG A 235 11.00 -8.49 -4.75
N GLU A 236 11.08 -8.78 -3.45
CA GLU A 236 9.96 -9.20 -2.60
C GLU A 236 8.86 -8.13 -2.50
N ASP A 237 9.21 -6.85 -2.31
CA ASP A 237 8.22 -5.75 -2.23
C ASP A 237 7.48 -5.57 -3.56
N TYR A 238 8.19 -5.75 -4.68
CA TYR A 238 7.60 -5.73 -6.01
C TYR A 238 6.65 -6.90 -6.21
N ASP A 239 7.09 -8.12 -5.91
CA ASP A 239 6.28 -9.33 -6.07
C ASP A 239 5.03 -9.30 -5.16
N GLY A 240 5.15 -8.77 -3.94
CA GLY A 240 4.01 -8.54 -3.04
C GLY A 240 3.02 -7.51 -3.59
N SER A 241 3.52 -6.44 -4.21
CA SER A 241 2.67 -5.43 -4.87
C SER A 241 1.92 -6.00 -6.07
N VAL A 242 2.58 -6.86 -6.86
CA VAL A 242 1.97 -7.58 -7.98
C VAL A 242 0.91 -8.55 -7.46
N ALA A 243 1.22 -9.36 -6.43
CA ALA A 243 0.30 -10.31 -5.83
C ALA A 243 -0.96 -9.62 -5.31
N MET A 244 -0.82 -8.49 -4.61
CA MET A 244 -1.94 -7.68 -4.14
C MET A 244 -2.80 -7.17 -5.30
N CYS A 245 -2.19 -6.63 -6.36
CA CYS A 245 -2.94 -6.11 -7.51
C CYS A 245 -3.71 -7.22 -8.24
N LEU A 246 -3.10 -8.39 -8.43
CA LEU A 246 -3.75 -9.57 -9.01
C LEU A 246 -4.91 -10.06 -8.14
N ALA A 247 -4.71 -10.14 -6.83
CA ALA A 247 -5.73 -10.55 -5.87
C ALA A 247 -6.96 -9.64 -5.93
N TRP A 248 -6.77 -8.32 -5.91
CA TRP A 248 -7.87 -7.36 -5.95
C TRP A 248 -8.55 -7.27 -7.33
N ALA A 249 -7.81 -7.37 -8.42
CA ALA A 249 -8.39 -7.46 -9.77
C ALA A 249 -9.24 -8.73 -9.92
N GLY A 250 -8.72 -9.87 -9.44
CA GLY A 250 -9.41 -11.15 -9.42
C GLY A 250 -10.70 -11.09 -8.59
N LEU A 251 -10.62 -10.57 -7.36
CA LEU A 251 -11.79 -10.36 -6.50
C LEU A 251 -12.84 -9.44 -7.13
N ALA A 252 -12.42 -8.37 -7.80
CA ALA A 252 -13.34 -7.47 -8.49
C ALA A 252 -14.12 -8.20 -9.60
N ARG A 253 -13.49 -9.11 -10.35
CA ARG A 253 -14.20 -9.94 -11.34
C ARG A 253 -15.17 -10.92 -10.70
N LEU A 254 -14.71 -11.62 -9.65
CA LEU A 254 -15.53 -12.58 -8.91
C LEU A 254 -16.81 -11.94 -8.35
N VAL A 255 -16.70 -10.75 -7.74
CA VAL A 255 -17.85 -10.03 -7.18
C VAL A 255 -18.83 -9.54 -8.26
N GLN A 256 -18.35 -9.27 -9.49
CA GLN A 256 -19.22 -8.99 -10.63
C GLN A 256 -20.01 -10.23 -11.11
N GLY A 257 -19.74 -11.42 -10.56
CA GLY A 257 -20.28 -12.70 -11.04
C GLY A 257 -19.63 -13.16 -12.35
N THR A 258 -18.48 -12.57 -12.72
CA THR A 258 -17.73 -12.92 -13.93
C THR A 258 -16.40 -13.57 -13.56
N GLY A 259 -15.85 -14.42 -14.43
CA GLY A 259 -14.52 -15.00 -14.20
C GLY A 259 -14.46 -15.93 -12.98
N VAL A 260 -15.51 -16.70 -12.70
CA VAL A 260 -15.41 -17.83 -11.76
C VAL A 260 -14.60 -18.97 -12.38
N VAL A 261 -14.83 -19.26 -13.67
CA VAL A 261 -14.14 -20.32 -14.41
C VAL A 261 -12.82 -19.84 -15.02
N GLU A 262 -12.83 -18.67 -15.68
CA GLU A 262 -11.66 -18.09 -16.35
C GLU A 262 -11.28 -16.76 -15.69
N ASN A 263 -10.31 -16.80 -14.78
CA ASN A 263 -9.81 -15.63 -14.08
C ASN A 263 -8.32 -15.49 -14.30
N ALA A 264 -7.93 -14.89 -15.42
CA ALA A 264 -6.54 -14.71 -15.79
C ALA A 264 -5.67 -14.05 -14.69
N TYR A 265 -6.26 -13.23 -13.81
CA TYR A 265 -5.53 -12.62 -12.69
C TYR A 265 -5.22 -13.63 -11.57
N LEU A 266 -6.20 -14.45 -11.20
CA LEU A 266 -6.03 -15.46 -10.15
C LEU A 266 -5.26 -16.68 -10.66
N GLU A 267 -5.42 -17.05 -11.94
CA GLU A 267 -4.58 -18.05 -12.60
C GLU A 267 -3.12 -17.60 -12.65
N ARG A 268 -2.85 -16.31 -12.89
CA ARG A 268 -1.50 -15.76 -12.83
C ARG A 268 -0.95 -15.70 -11.41
N LEU A 269 -1.82 -15.44 -10.43
CA LEU A 269 -1.44 -15.42 -9.01
C LEU A 269 -1.06 -16.82 -8.52
N ASP A 270 -1.84 -17.84 -8.91
CA ASP A 270 -1.63 -19.26 -8.57
C ASP A 270 -0.45 -19.89 -9.35
N GLY A 271 -0.30 -19.54 -10.64
CA GLY A 271 0.66 -20.18 -11.53
C GLY A 271 2.10 -19.65 -11.44
N ARG A 272 2.39 -18.66 -10.58
CA ARG A 272 3.73 -18.09 -10.43
C ARG A 272 4.36 -18.49 -9.09
N PRO A 273 5.48 -19.22 -9.09
CA PRO A 273 6.09 -19.71 -7.86
C PRO A 273 6.60 -18.56 -6.97
N GLU A 274 6.98 -17.43 -7.57
CA GLU A 274 7.46 -16.26 -6.81
C GLU A 274 6.35 -15.59 -5.99
N LEU A 275 5.07 -15.81 -6.36
CA LEU A 275 3.92 -15.20 -5.69
C LEU A 275 3.29 -16.11 -4.63
N GLN A 276 3.69 -17.37 -4.58
CA GLN A 276 3.02 -18.39 -3.79
C GLN A 276 3.10 -18.14 -2.28
N CYS A 277 4.21 -17.57 -1.80
CA CYS A 277 4.34 -17.19 -0.39
C CYS A 277 3.25 -16.21 0.07
N PHE A 278 2.78 -15.31 -0.81
CA PHE A 278 1.70 -14.37 -0.49
C PHE A 278 0.33 -15.05 -0.50
N CYS A 279 0.15 -16.10 -1.30
CA CYS A 279 -1.07 -16.91 -1.33
C CYS A 279 -1.22 -17.80 -0.10
N GLU A 280 -0.09 -18.24 0.48
CA GLU A 280 -0.04 -19.08 1.67
C GLU A 280 -0.04 -18.26 2.98
N GLU A 281 0.29 -16.96 2.90
CA GLU A 281 0.26 -16.06 4.05
C GLU A 281 -1.16 -15.94 4.64
N PRO A 282 -1.36 -16.32 5.92
CA PRO A 282 -2.65 -16.24 6.56
C PRO A 282 -3.21 -14.82 6.59
N LEU A 283 -4.52 -14.69 6.36
CA LEU A 283 -5.26 -13.43 6.39
C LEU A 283 -4.82 -12.37 5.36
N SER A 284 -3.90 -12.71 4.45
CA SER A 284 -3.44 -11.81 3.39
C SER A 284 -4.55 -11.55 2.34
N ASP A 285 -4.41 -10.45 1.60
CA ASP A 285 -5.33 -10.12 0.50
C ASP A 285 -5.28 -11.18 -0.61
N ALA A 286 -4.11 -11.78 -0.86
CA ALA A 286 -3.90 -12.82 -1.86
C ALA A 286 -4.51 -14.17 -1.43
N SER A 287 -4.28 -14.60 -0.19
CA SER A 287 -4.91 -15.80 0.35
C SER A 287 -6.44 -15.67 0.40
N ARG A 288 -6.96 -14.48 0.75
CA ARG A 288 -8.41 -14.20 0.69
C ARG A 288 -8.95 -14.35 -0.74
N ALA A 289 -8.25 -13.82 -1.74
CA ALA A 289 -8.66 -13.89 -3.14
C ALA A 289 -8.67 -15.34 -3.65
N MET A 290 -7.62 -16.10 -3.35
CA MET A 290 -7.51 -17.52 -3.72
C MET A 290 -8.60 -18.36 -3.05
N THR A 291 -8.81 -18.21 -1.75
CA THR A 291 -9.89 -18.91 -1.04
C THR A 291 -11.26 -18.55 -1.59
N THR A 292 -11.51 -17.26 -1.89
CA THR A 292 -12.76 -16.84 -2.54
C THR A 292 -12.96 -17.54 -3.87
N TRP A 293 -11.91 -17.66 -4.69
CA TRP A 293 -11.97 -18.29 -5.98
C TRP A 293 -12.28 -19.79 -5.89
N HIS A 294 -11.60 -20.52 -5.00
CA HIS A 294 -11.87 -21.93 -4.78
C HIS A 294 -13.29 -22.17 -4.26
N LEU A 295 -13.77 -21.34 -3.33
CA LEU A 295 -15.15 -21.39 -2.85
C LEU A 295 -16.16 -21.14 -3.99
N MET A 296 -15.95 -20.14 -4.83
CA MET A 296 -16.85 -19.87 -5.95
C MET A 296 -16.81 -20.95 -7.04
N ARG A 297 -15.64 -21.55 -7.30
CA ARG A 297 -15.49 -22.67 -8.25
C ARG A 297 -16.10 -23.96 -7.75
N GLY A 298 -15.99 -24.24 -6.45
CA GLY A 298 -16.56 -25.42 -5.82
C GLY A 298 -18.06 -25.34 -5.59
N ALA A 299 -18.64 -24.12 -5.65
CA ALA A 299 -20.06 -23.92 -5.40
C ALA A 299 -20.94 -24.63 -6.45
N PRO A 300 -22.11 -25.15 -6.06
CA PRO A 300 -22.99 -25.93 -6.93
C PRO A 300 -23.60 -25.12 -8.10
N ARG A 301 -23.58 -23.79 -8.01
CA ARG A 301 -23.88 -22.88 -9.12
C ARG A 301 -23.12 -21.57 -8.94
N THR A 302 -23.05 -20.79 -10.00
CA THR A 302 -22.43 -19.46 -9.98
C THR A 302 -23.10 -18.56 -8.94
N TRP A 303 -22.28 -17.95 -8.09
CA TRP A 303 -22.71 -16.98 -7.09
C TRP A 303 -23.00 -15.63 -7.75
N SER A 304 -24.06 -14.97 -7.33
CA SER A 304 -24.42 -13.62 -7.76
C SER A 304 -24.97 -12.77 -6.62
N GLU A 305 -24.43 -11.57 -6.41
CA GLU A 305 -24.89 -10.65 -5.35
C GLU A 305 -26.41 -10.38 -5.43
N ALA A 306 -26.98 -10.33 -6.64
CA ALA A 306 -28.40 -10.04 -6.83
C ALA A 306 -29.32 -11.17 -6.34
N GLN A 307 -28.88 -12.43 -6.47
CA GLN A 307 -29.68 -13.62 -6.18
C GLN A 307 -29.35 -14.23 -4.82
N ASP A 308 -28.09 -14.13 -4.41
CA ASP A 308 -27.49 -14.88 -3.29
C ASP A 308 -27.22 -14.00 -2.07
N SER A 309 -28.12 -13.03 -1.83
CA SER A 309 -28.05 -12.22 -0.62
C SER A 309 -28.28 -13.06 0.62
N GLU A 310 -27.57 -12.75 1.70
CA GLU A 310 -27.65 -13.43 3.00
C GLU A 310 -29.12 -13.59 3.46
N THR A 311 -29.94 -12.55 3.28
CA THR A 311 -31.37 -12.55 3.63
C THR A 311 -32.19 -13.56 2.83
N LYS A 312 -31.96 -13.65 1.52
CA LYS A 312 -32.68 -14.58 0.63
C LYS A 312 -32.27 -16.02 0.91
N LEU A 313 -30.98 -16.27 1.07
CA LEU A 313 -30.44 -17.59 1.36
C LEU A 313 -30.91 -18.09 2.73
N ARG A 314 -30.93 -17.23 3.76
CA ARG A 314 -31.49 -17.61 5.07
C ARG A 314 -32.99 -17.85 5.02
N ALA A 315 -33.74 -17.07 4.26
CA ALA A 315 -35.17 -17.31 4.08
C ALA A 315 -35.41 -18.67 3.39
N ALA A 316 -34.65 -18.99 2.34
CA ALA A 316 -34.70 -20.29 1.67
C ALA A 316 -34.38 -21.44 2.64
N LEU A 317 -33.32 -21.30 3.44
CA LEU A 317 -32.94 -22.32 4.45
C LEU A 317 -33.92 -22.42 5.61
N SER A 318 -34.67 -21.37 5.93
CA SER A 318 -35.74 -21.45 6.93
C SER A 318 -36.94 -22.24 6.43
N ALA A 319 -37.20 -22.22 5.12
CA ALA A 319 -38.25 -23.00 4.48
C ALA A 319 -37.81 -24.43 4.16
N ALA A 320 -36.54 -24.62 3.78
CA ALA A 320 -35.94 -25.90 3.46
C ALA A 320 -34.55 -26.01 4.13
N PRO A 321 -34.49 -26.48 5.39
CA PRO A 321 -33.24 -26.58 6.14
C PRO A 321 -32.17 -27.43 5.44
N ASP A 322 -32.58 -28.51 4.76
CA ASP A 322 -31.67 -29.46 4.12
C ASP A 322 -31.21 -29.05 2.72
N ASP A 323 -31.55 -27.84 2.26
CA ASP A 323 -31.07 -27.33 0.97
C ASP A 323 -29.57 -27.02 1.02
N THR A 324 -28.79 -28.03 0.61
CA THR A 324 -27.32 -27.93 0.52
C THR A 324 -26.85 -26.90 -0.50
N THR A 325 -27.67 -26.56 -1.50
CA THR A 325 -27.31 -25.56 -2.53
C THR A 325 -27.32 -24.17 -1.94
N SER A 326 -28.43 -23.77 -1.33
CA SER A 326 -28.54 -22.48 -0.65
C SER A 326 -27.55 -22.36 0.50
N ARG A 327 -27.28 -23.46 1.23
CA ARG A 327 -26.28 -23.46 2.31
C ARG A 327 -24.85 -23.28 1.76
N SER A 328 -24.50 -23.91 0.63
CA SER A 328 -23.18 -23.72 0.00
C SER A 328 -22.96 -22.28 -0.45
N LEU A 329 -23.98 -21.66 -1.05
CA LEU A 329 -23.92 -20.25 -1.45
C LEU A 329 -23.90 -19.32 -0.22
N LEU A 330 -24.54 -19.70 0.88
CA LEU A 330 -24.49 -18.94 2.12
C LEU A 330 -23.07 -18.89 2.69
N VAL A 331 -22.32 -19.99 2.63
CA VAL A 331 -20.89 -20.02 3.02
C VAL A 331 -20.09 -19.00 2.22
N VAL A 332 -20.25 -18.98 0.88
CA VAL A 332 -19.59 -18.00 0.00
C VAL A 332 -19.95 -16.56 0.40
N THR A 333 -21.24 -16.28 0.57
CA THR A 333 -21.73 -14.94 0.95
C THR A 333 -21.20 -14.49 2.32
N LEU A 334 -21.16 -15.39 3.31
CA LEU A 334 -20.66 -15.08 4.65
C LEU A 334 -19.13 -14.85 4.64
N PHE A 335 -18.38 -15.64 3.87
CA PHE A 335 -16.94 -15.45 3.70
C PHE A 335 -16.61 -14.09 3.06
N LEU A 336 -17.30 -13.73 1.98
CA LEU A 336 -17.15 -12.42 1.33
C LEU A 336 -17.47 -11.24 2.26
N ARG A 337 -18.42 -11.43 3.19
CA ARG A 337 -18.78 -10.43 4.20
C ARG A 337 -17.76 -10.36 5.36
N GLY A 338 -16.90 -11.35 5.50
CA GLY A 338 -15.96 -11.47 6.62
C GLY A 338 -16.56 -12.09 7.89
N ASP A 339 -17.75 -12.68 7.82
CA ASP A 339 -18.36 -13.42 8.95
C ASP A 339 -17.84 -14.86 8.96
N LEU A 340 -16.56 -15.00 9.32
CA LEU A 340 -15.78 -16.24 9.22
C LEU A 340 -16.32 -17.36 10.11
N GLU A 341 -16.74 -17.02 11.35
CA GLU A 341 -17.29 -17.99 12.30
C GLU A 341 -18.56 -18.65 11.74
N ARG A 342 -19.50 -17.85 11.22
CA ARG A 342 -20.72 -18.40 10.62
C ARG A 342 -20.44 -19.11 9.31
N ALA A 343 -19.53 -18.60 8.49
CA ALA A 343 -19.15 -19.26 7.25
C ALA A 343 -18.59 -20.66 7.53
N MET A 344 -17.70 -20.80 8.52
CA MET A 344 -17.13 -22.11 8.90
C MET A 344 -18.19 -23.02 9.52
N THR A 345 -19.11 -22.46 10.32
CA THR A 345 -20.21 -23.21 10.92
C THR A 345 -21.14 -23.81 9.85
N GLU A 346 -21.50 -23.04 8.83
CA GLU A 346 -22.32 -23.53 7.72
C GLU A 346 -21.57 -24.55 6.84
N ALA A 347 -20.26 -24.35 6.64
CA ALA A 347 -19.40 -25.30 5.95
C ALA A 347 -19.28 -26.64 6.72
N LEU A 348 -19.20 -26.58 8.05
CA LEU A 348 -19.19 -27.77 8.91
C LEU A 348 -20.51 -28.55 8.82
N LYS A 349 -21.65 -27.85 8.83
CA LYS A 349 -22.96 -28.49 8.63
C LYS A 349 -23.00 -29.24 7.29
N LEU A 350 -22.50 -28.62 6.21
CA LEU A 350 -22.41 -29.26 4.90
C LEU A 350 -21.49 -30.50 4.92
N HIS A 351 -20.35 -30.40 5.59
CA HIS A 351 -19.40 -31.50 5.70
C HIS A 351 -20.00 -32.70 6.46
N VAL A 352 -20.65 -32.46 7.60
CA VAL A 352 -21.33 -33.50 8.39
C VAL A 352 -22.49 -34.14 7.63
N SER A 353 -23.17 -33.37 6.77
CA SER A 353 -24.19 -33.89 5.85
C SER A 353 -23.62 -34.65 4.63
N GLY A 354 -22.30 -34.82 4.54
CA GLY A 354 -21.65 -35.56 3.44
C GLY A 354 -21.51 -34.77 2.13
N ASN A 355 -21.71 -33.45 2.14
CA ASN A 355 -21.56 -32.63 0.94
C ASN A 355 -20.08 -32.30 0.69
N ALA A 356 -19.60 -32.57 -0.53
CA ALA A 356 -18.20 -32.34 -0.93
C ALA A 356 -17.76 -30.88 -0.81
N PHE A 357 -18.67 -29.92 -1.05
CA PHE A 357 -18.39 -28.50 -0.89
C PHE A 357 -18.01 -28.14 0.55
N GLY A 358 -18.63 -28.78 1.56
CA GLY A 358 -18.31 -28.53 2.96
C GLY A 358 -16.84 -28.83 3.29
N ARG A 359 -16.33 -29.96 2.80
CA ARG A 359 -14.91 -30.35 2.95
C ARG A 359 -13.98 -29.34 2.24
N LEU A 360 -14.31 -29.00 0.99
CA LEU A 360 -13.53 -28.02 0.21
C LEU A 360 -13.48 -26.67 0.92
N ALA A 361 -14.62 -26.16 1.36
CA ALA A 361 -14.72 -24.87 2.03
C ALA A 361 -13.91 -24.84 3.34
N LEU A 362 -14.03 -25.86 4.18
CA LEU A 362 -13.27 -25.96 5.41
C LEU A 362 -11.76 -26.01 5.15
N THR A 363 -11.31 -26.72 4.10
CA THR A 363 -9.89 -26.82 3.74
C THR A 363 -9.31 -25.43 3.42
N HIS A 364 -9.91 -24.72 2.46
CA HIS A 364 -9.39 -23.42 2.03
C HIS A 364 -9.60 -22.31 3.06
N MET A 365 -10.71 -22.32 3.80
CA MET A 365 -10.93 -21.35 4.87
C MET A 365 -9.97 -21.57 6.05
N SER A 366 -9.65 -22.82 6.39
CA SER A 366 -8.67 -23.10 7.45
C SER A 366 -7.26 -22.69 7.03
N ALA A 367 -6.89 -22.94 5.76
CA ALA A 367 -5.63 -22.46 5.21
C ALA A 367 -5.54 -20.92 5.24
N PHE A 368 -6.61 -20.22 4.84
CA PHE A 368 -6.70 -18.76 4.92
C PHE A 368 -6.52 -18.21 6.34
N LEU A 369 -7.10 -18.85 7.35
CA LEU A 369 -6.99 -18.42 8.75
C LEU A 369 -5.64 -18.77 9.38
N GLY A 370 -5.02 -19.84 8.91
CA GLY A 370 -3.80 -20.40 9.49
C GLY A 370 -4.06 -21.36 10.66
N PRO A 371 -3.09 -22.25 10.97
CA PRO A 371 -3.25 -23.34 11.93
C PRO A 371 -3.41 -22.86 13.39
N GLU A 372 -2.93 -21.65 13.69
CA GLU A 372 -2.95 -21.07 15.03
C GLU A 372 -4.29 -20.40 15.38
N HIS A 373 -5.16 -20.21 14.39
CA HIS A 373 -6.42 -19.49 14.57
C HIS A 373 -7.41 -20.29 15.45
N VAL A 374 -8.08 -19.59 16.37
CA VAL A 374 -8.98 -20.20 17.37
C VAL A 374 -10.06 -21.08 16.72
N LEU A 375 -10.69 -20.59 15.65
CA LEU A 375 -11.71 -21.34 14.91
C LEU A 375 -11.17 -22.65 14.30
N VAL A 376 -9.93 -22.64 13.80
CA VAL A 376 -9.29 -23.83 13.21
C VAL A 376 -8.98 -24.86 14.29
N ARG A 377 -8.44 -24.41 15.42
CA ARG A 377 -8.18 -25.27 16.58
C ARG A 377 -9.44 -25.90 17.16
N GLN A 378 -10.54 -25.16 17.20
CA GLN A 378 -11.82 -25.64 17.70
C GLN A 378 -12.51 -26.63 16.75
N LEU A 379 -12.26 -26.53 15.44
CA LEU A 379 -12.82 -27.49 14.47
C LEU A 379 -12.25 -28.89 14.68
N GLY A 380 -10.98 -29.02 15.07
CA GLY A 380 -10.40 -30.30 15.51
C GLY A 380 -10.50 -31.43 14.48
N ILE A 381 -10.53 -31.13 13.18
CA ILE A 381 -10.69 -32.12 12.10
C ILE A 381 -9.31 -32.56 11.58
N PRO A 382 -8.78 -33.74 11.94
CA PRO A 382 -7.48 -34.23 11.49
C PRO A 382 -7.42 -34.56 9.98
N GLU A 383 -8.56 -34.84 9.35
CA GLU A 383 -8.63 -35.11 7.90
C GLU A 383 -8.35 -33.89 7.02
N LEU A 384 -8.39 -32.67 7.57
CA LEU A 384 -8.03 -31.44 6.84
C LEU A 384 -6.53 -31.12 6.88
N SER A 385 -5.75 -31.88 7.66
CA SER A 385 -4.29 -31.72 7.81
C SER A 385 -3.46 -32.68 6.94
N GLU A 386 -4.07 -33.61 6.19
CA GLU A 386 -3.33 -34.69 5.49
C GLU A 386 -3.09 -34.49 3.98
N HIS A 387 -3.35 -33.31 3.40
CA HIS A 387 -3.03 -33.03 1.98
C HIS A 387 -2.04 -31.86 1.81
N THR A 388 -0.83 -32.03 2.35
CA THR A 388 0.33 -31.20 1.97
C THR A 388 1.58 -32.05 1.71
N THR A 389 1.43 -33.25 1.17
CA THR A 389 2.54 -34.00 0.54
C THR A 389 2.03 -34.86 -0.61
N SER A 390 2.14 -34.36 -1.84
CA SER A 390 2.51 -35.16 -3.01
C SER A 390 3.15 -34.28 -4.07
#